data_AF-A0A6P0RP92-F1
#
_entry.id   AF-A0A6P0RP92-F1
#
_cell.length_a   1.000
_cell.length_b   1.000
_cell.length_c   1.000
_cell.angle_alpha   90.00
_cell.angle_beta   90.00
_cell.angle_gamma   90.00
#
_symmetry.space_group_name_H-M   'P 1'
#
loop_
_entity.id
_entity.type
_entity.pdbx_description
1 polymer ?
#
loop_
_entity_poly.entity_id
_entity_poly.type
_entity_poly.pdbx_seq_one_letter_code
_entity_poly.pdbx_strand_id
1 'polypeptide(L)'
;MDITKFVEDSLGQWRSQRSSHNLAFTYFEQVTSTIDIVPLAKDDSEVIDLCKSNKIDPQMVSHPFRMSWEGESDWEEGETFEGTTILVPVPDPDNLQVGRLLRGQGYAETIPSIGKYHFTEDGTFVLLTAYDRAAAEEKIWFVNPNLRMRVSLIKTSAGSGVLTASFSSEIRS
;
A
#
# COMPACT_ATOMS: atom_id res chain seq x y z
N MET A 1 -5.00 16.51 -5.51
CA MET A 1 -5.37 15.18 -5.01
C MET A 1 -5.37 15.23 -3.49
N ASP A 2 -6.29 14.53 -2.83
CA ASP A 2 -6.24 14.31 -1.38
C ASP A 2 -6.52 12.84 -1.08
N ILE A 3 -6.40 12.46 0.20
CA ILE A 3 -6.56 11.06 0.62
C ILE A 3 -7.95 10.50 0.34
N THR A 4 -8.99 11.32 0.47
CA THR A 4 -10.37 10.90 0.21
C THR A 4 -10.54 10.53 -1.24
N LYS A 5 -10.17 11.45 -2.14
CA LYS A 5 -10.30 11.22 -3.58
C LYS A 5 -9.44 10.06 -4.06
N PHE A 6 -8.21 9.94 -3.54
CA PHE A 6 -7.31 8.83 -3.88
C PHE A 6 -7.88 7.46 -3.47
N VAL A 7 -8.48 7.36 -2.27
CA VAL A 7 -9.11 6.11 -1.82
C VAL A 7 -10.34 5.81 -2.67
N GLU A 8 -11.21 6.78 -2.91
CA GLU A 8 -12.39 6.62 -3.78
C GLU A 8 -12.02 6.12 -5.18
N ASP A 9 -10.99 6.71 -5.81
CA ASP A 9 -10.50 6.29 -7.12
C ASP A 9 -9.86 4.89 -7.06
N SER A 10 -9.35 4.47 -5.90
CA SER A 10 -8.75 3.15 -5.71
C SER A 10 -9.77 2.02 -5.47
N LEU A 11 -10.98 2.33 -5.00
CA LEU A 11 -11.99 1.30 -4.72
C LEU A 11 -12.35 0.50 -5.97
N GLY A 12 -12.57 -0.80 -5.81
CA GLY A 12 -12.93 -1.73 -6.89
C GLY A 12 -11.90 -2.84 -7.08
N GLN A 13 -12.09 -3.61 -8.14
CA GLN A 13 -11.22 -4.73 -8.49
C GLN A 13 -10.18 -4.31 -9.55
N TRP A 14 -8.96 -4.82 -9.40
CA TRP A 14 -7.83 -4.50 -10.25
C TRP A 14 -7.08 -5.77 -10.64
N ARG A 15 -6.71 -5.90 -11.91
CA ARG A 15 -5.72 -6.86 -12.39
C ARG A 15 -4.37 -6.19 -12.41
N SER A 16 -3.43 -6.73 -11.68
CA SER A 16 -2.09 -6.21 -11.50
C SER A 16 -1.06 -7.10 -12.18
N GLN A 17 -0.14 -6.48 -12.91
CA GLN A 17 1.10 -7.10 -13.36
C GLN A 17 2.25 -6.35 -12.70
N ARG A 18 3.07 -7.07 -11.92
CA ARG A 18 4.22 -6.55 -11.19
C ARG A 18 5.51 -7.16 -11.71
N SER A 19 6.50 -6.32 -11.98
CA SER A 19 7.88 -6.73 -12.28
C SER A 19 8.79 -6.24 -11.17
N SER A 20 9.61 -7.12 -10.61
CA SER A 20 10.47 -6.82 -9.47
C SER A 20 11.92 -7.19 -9.77
N HIS A 21 12.82 -6.24 -9.56
CA HIS A 21 14.25 -6.41 -9.70
C HIS A 21 14.88 -6.46 -8.32
N ASN A 22 15.41 -7.63 -7.95
CA ASN A 22 16.25 -7.76 -6.78
C ASN A 22 17.67 -7.32 -7.16
N LEU A 23 18.07 -6.13 -6.69
CA LEU A 23 19.35 -5.51 -7.03
C LEU A 23 20.51 -6.14 -6.26
N ALA A 24 20.26 -6.72 -5.09
CA ALA A 24 21.28 -7.40 -4.30
C ALA A 24 21.69 -8.74 -4.92
N PHE A 25 20.74 -9.44 -5.55
CA PHE A 25 20.96 -10.77 -6.11
C PHE A 25 20.82 -10.85 -7.64
N THR A 26 20.61 -9.71 -8.31
CA THR A 26 20.46 -9.60 -9.78
C THR A 26 19.40 -10.52 -10.36
N TYR A 27 18.27 -10.64 -9.67
CA TYR A 27 17.15 -11.48 -10.08
C TYR A 27 15.93 -10.66 -10.47
N PHE A 28 15.13 -11.22 -11.37
CA PHE A 28 13.90 -10.65 -11.88
C PHE A 28 12.73 -11.58 -11.56
N GLU A 29 11.65 -11.02 -11.03
CA GLU A 29 10.41 -11.74 -10.73
C GLU A 29 9.24 -11.02 -11.41
N GLN A 30 8.38 -11.78 -12.07
CA GLN A 30 7.09 -11.33 -12.58
C GLN A 30 5.96 -11.95 -11.76
N VAL A 31 5.02 -11.10 -11.35
CA VAL A 31 3.85 -11.49 -10.58
C VAL A 31 2.58 -10.96 -11.23
N THR A 32 1.59 -11.84 -11.39
CA THR A 32 0.23 -11.49 -11.80
C THR A 32 -0.71 -11.67 -10.62
N SER A 33 -1.60 -10.71 -10.37
CA SER A 33 -2.53 -10.78 -9.25
C SER A 33 -3.85 -10.07 -9.52
N THR A 34 -4.92 -10.55 -8.89
CA THR A 34 -6.17 -9.80 -8.73
C THR A 34 -6.13 -9.11 -7.37
N ILE A 35 -6.53 -7.84 -7.31
CA ILE A 35 -6.56 -7.02 -6.10
C ILE A 35 -7.97 -6.46 -5.93
N ASP A 36 -8.59 -6.73 -4.79
CA ASP A 36 -9.89 -6.17 -4.42
C ASP A 36 -9.73 -5.12 -3.34
N ILE A 37 -10.25 -3.92 -3.60
CA ILE A 37 -10.22 -2.79 -2.66
C ILE A 37 -11.65 -2.40 -2.31
N VAL A 38 -12.02 -2.63 -1.05
CA VAL A 38 -13.40 -2.48 -0.57
C VAL A 38 -13.44 -1.50 0.59
N PRO A 39 -14.38 -0.54 0.62
CA PRO A 39 -14.47 0.42 1.72
C PRO A 39 -14.85 -0.28 3.03
N LEU A 40 -14.37 0.27 4.14
CA LEU A 40 -14.72 -0.12 5.49
C LEU A 40 -15.36 1.04 6.24
N ALA A 41 -16.32 0.73 7.10
CA ALA A 41 -16.94 1.73 7.96
C ALA A 41 -15.98 2.13 9.09
N LYS A 42 -16.08 3.38 9.57
CA LYS A 42 -15.23 3.86 10.67
C LYS A 42 -15.51 3.14 12.00
N ASP A 43 -16.72 2.60 12.16
CA ASP A 43 -17.19 1.84 13.31
C ASP A 43 -17.00 0.32 13.16
N ASP A 44 -16.38 -0.13 12.06
CA ASP A 44 -15.94 -1.51 11.90
C ASP A 44 -14.98 -1.90 13.03
N SER A 45 -15.17 -3.08 13.61
CA SER A 45 -14.36 -3.54 14.76
C SER A 45 -12.87 -3.61 14.44
N GLU A 46 -12.48 -4.05 13.23
CA GLU A 46 -11.06 -4.12 12.85
C GLU A 46 -10.44 -2.72 12.75
N VAL A 47 -11.21 -1.74 12.25
CA VAL A 47 -10.79 -0.33 12.18
C VAL A 47 -10.61 0.23 13.58
N ILE A 48 -11.59 0.02 14.47
CA ILE A 48 -11.54 0.49 15.86
C ILE A 48 -10.34 -0.11 16.60
N ASP A 49 -10.10 -1.41 16.46
CA ASP A 49 -9.02 -2.10 17.16
C ASP A 49 -7.65 -1.69 16.62
N LEU A 50 -7.53 -1.47 15.31
CA LEU A 50 -6.30 -0.92 14.72
C LEU A 50 -6.03 0.51 15.20
N CYS A 51 -7.07 1.35 15.32
CA CYS A 51 -6.94 2.69 15.87
C CYS A 51 -6.48 2.64 17.34
N LYS A 52 -7.11 1.81 18.18
CA LYS A 52 -6.77 1.67 19.60
C LYS A 52 -5.35 1.18 19.81
N SER A 53 -4.92 0.15 19.08
CA SER A 53 -3.55 -0.39 19.16
C SER A 53 -2.48 0.64 18.78
N ASN A 54 -2.81 1.57 17.88
CA ASN A 54 -1.94 2.67 17.48
C ASN A 54 -2.18 3.98 18.25
N LYS A 55 -3.04 3.96 19.29
CA LYS A 55 -3.40 5.13 20.11
C LYS A 55 -3.93 6.31 19.28
N ILE A 56 -4.73 6.01 18.25
CA ILE A 56 -5.42 6.98 17.39
C ILE A 56 -6.89 7.01 17.77
N ASP A 57 -7.47 8.21 17.85
CA ASP A 57 -8.92 8.38 17.96
C ASP A 57 -9.59 7.97 16.62
N PRO A 58 -10.52 7.00 16.61
CA PRO A 58 -11.25 6.61 15.40
C PRO A 58 -11.97 7.77 14.69
N GLN A 59 -12.26 8.89 15.36
CA GLN A 59 -12.85 10.06 14.71
C GLN A 59 -11.87 10.78 13.77
N MET A 60 -10.56 10.60 13.97
CA MET A 60 -9.50 11.22 13.18
C MET A 60 -9.20 10.45 11.87
N VAL A 61 -9.78 9.27 11.68
CA VAL A 61 -9.51 8.47 10.48
C VAL A 61 -10.40 8.88 9.31
N SER A 62 -9.94 8.63 8.09
CA SER A 62 -10.64 8.96 6.85
C SER A 62 -10.65 7.75 5.91
N HIS A 63 -11.82 7.40 5.37
CA HIS A 63 -12.01 6.35 4.36
C HIS A 63 -11.20 5.06 4.60
N PRO A 64 -11.44 4.34 5.70
CA PRO A 64 -10.85 3.01 5.89
C PRO A 64 -11.22 2.08 4.73
N PHE A 65 -10.32 1.16 4.38
CA PHE A 65 -10.59 0.18 3.33
C PHE A 65 -9.84 -1.13 3.60
N ARG A 66 -10.38 -2.23 3.08
CA ARG A 66 -9.72 -3.53 3.02
C ARG A 66 -9.14 -3.73 1.63
N MET A 67 -7.92 -4.23 1.59
CA MET A 67 -7.26 -4.67 0.36
C MET A 67 -6.97 -6.15 0.47
N SER A 68 -7.49 -6.94 -0.46
CA SER A 68 -7.21 -8.36 -0.60
C SER A 68 -6.55 -8.62 -1.95
N TRP A 69 -5.71 -9.65 -2.03
CA TRP A 69 -5.07 -10.04 -3.27
C TRP A 69 -4.92 -11.56 -3.36
N GLU A 70 -4.91 -12.05 -4.58
CA GLU A 70 -4.58 -13.42 -4.97
C GLU A 70 -3.77 -13.36 -6.26
N GLY A 71 -2.68 -14.10 -6.34
CA GLY A 71 -1.82 -14.07 -7.52
C GLY A 71 -0.86 -15.26 -7.61
N GLU A 72 -0.05 -15.24 -8.65
CA GLU A 72 0.95 -16.25 -8.96
C GLU A 72 2.27 -15.57 -9.38
N SER A 73 3.38 -16.24 -9.14
CA SER A 73 4.73 -15.79 -9.51
C SER A 73 5.31 -16.71 -10.58
N ASP A 74 6.10 -16.15 -11.50
CA ASP A 74 6.82 -16.94 -12.52
C ASP A 74 7.98 -17.77 -11.93
N TRP A 75 8.29 -17.61 -10.64
CA TRP A 75 9.30 -18.39 -9.93
C TRP A 75 8.77 -19.68 -9.33
N GLU A 76 7.52 -19.69 -8.88
CA GLU A 76 6.89 -20.83 -8.20
C GLU A 76 5.70 -21.31 -9.05
N GLU A 77 6.01 -22.05 -10.11
CA GLU A 77 4.99 -22.59 -11.02
C GLU A 77 3.98 -23.46 -10.25
N GLY A 78 2.73 -22.99 -10.22
CA GLY A 78 1.61 -23.69 -9.60
C GLY A 78 1.33 -23.32 -8.14
N GLU A 79 2.13 -22.44 -7.52
CA GLU A 79 1.80 -21.89 -6.21
C GLU A 79 1.12 -20.53 -6.35
N THR A 80 -0.05 -20.41 -5.72
CA THR A 80 -0.76 -19.14 -5.58
C THR A 80 -0.44 -18.53 -4.22
N PHE A 81 -0.26 -17.21 -4.19
CA PHE A 81 -0.17 -16.46 -2.95
C PHE A 81 -1.41 -15.58 -2.81
N GLU A 82 -1.97 -15.56 -1.60
CA GLU A 82 -3.08 -14.70 -1.25
C GLU A 82 -2.79 -13.92 0.03
N GLY A 83 -3.52 -12.83 0.23
CA GLY A 83 -3.43 -12.07 1.46
C GLY A 83 -4.50 -11.01 1.55
N THR A 84 -4.67 -10.50 2.77
CA THR A 84 -5.59 -9.40 3.05
C THR A 84 -5.03 -8.50 4.12
N THR A 85 -5.36 -7.21 4.06
CA THR A 85 -5.00 -6.23 5.08
C THR A 85 -6.03 -5.10 5.09
N ILE A 86 -6.21 -4.48 6.24
CA ILE A 86 -6.96 -3.24 6.36
C ILE A 86 -5.99 -2.05 6.38
N LEU A 87 -6.40 -0.96 5.74
CA LEU A 87 -5.67 0.28 5.64
C LEU A 87 -6.56 1.41 6.15
N VAL A 88 -6.04 2.18 7.11
CA VAL A 88 -6.79 3.22 7.81
C VAL A 88 -6.01 4.53 7.70
N PRO A 89 -6.38 5.40 6.75
CA PRO A 89 -5.77 6.71 6.62
C PRO A 89 -6.11 7.63 7.80
N VAL A 90 -5.11 8.36 8.27
CA VAL A 90 -5.17 9.39 9.32
C VAL A 90 -4.61 10.68 8.71
N PRO A 91 -5.44 11.51 8.05
CA PRO A 91 -4.98 12.79 7.51
C PRO A 91 -4.50 13.74 8.61
N ASP A 92 -3.52 14.57 8.26
CA ASP A 92 -3.15 15.70 9.11
C ASP A 92 -4.27 16.76 9.07
N PRO A 93 -4.79 17.22 10.23
CA PRO A 93 -5.89 18.18 10.27
C PRO A 93 -5.53 19.54 9.67
N ASP A 94 -4.25 19.91 9.65
CA ASP A 94 -3.76 21.19 9.13
C ASP A 94 -3.34 21.10 7.66
N ASN A 95 -3.10 19.89 7.15
CA ASN A 95 -2.71 19.66 5.76
C ASN A 95 -3.21 18.31 5.22
N LEU A 96 -4.33 18.34 4.50
CA LEU A 96 -4.96 17.14 3.92
C LEU A 96 -4.12 16.41 2.86
N GLN A 97 -3.02 17.00 2.41
CA GLN A 97 -2.09 16.35 1.48
C GLN A 97 -1.07 15.46 2.18
N VAL A 98 -1.00 15.47 3.51
CA VAL A 98 -0.07 14.63 4.28
C VAL A 98 -0.82 13.88 5.37
N GLY A 99 -0.22 12.80 5.85
CA GLY A 99 -0.80 12.08 6.98
C GLY A 99 -0.09 10.78 7.28
N ARG A 100 -0.79 9.93 8.01
CA ARG A 100 -0.35 8.59 8.38
C ARG A 100 -1.29 7.55 7.80
N LEU A 101 -0.77 6.37 7.49
CA LEU A 101 -1.55 5.23 7.04
C LEU A 101 -1.31 4.09 8.03
N LEU A 102 -2.33 3.77 8.83
CA LEU A 102 -2.27 2.58 9.67
C LEU A 102 -2.53 1.36 8.80
N ARG A 103 -1.77 0.30 9.03
CA ARG A 103 -1.93 -0.97 8.34
C ARG A 103 -2.19 -2.07 9.36
N GLY A 104 -3.22 -2.86 9.13
CA GLY A 104 -3.45 -4.09 9.90
C GLY A 104 -2.26 -5.04 9.74
N GLN A 105 -2.02 -5.92 10.71
CA GLN A 105 -0.91 -6.88 10.62
C GLN A 105 -0.94 -7.60 9.26
N GLY A 106 0.07 -7.35 8.44
CA GLY A 106 0.29 -8.02 7.17
C GLY A 106 1.35 -9.12 7.31
N TYR A 107 1.56 -9.87 6.23
CA TYR A 107 2.40 -11.08 6.16
C TYR A 107 3.86 -10.92 6.62
N ALA A 108 4.45 -9.72 6.58
CA ALA A 108 5.91 -9.55 6.67
C ALA A 108 6.47 -9.27 8.08
N GLU A 109 5.78 -8.54 8.96
CA GLU A 109 6.34 -8.16 10.26
C GLU A 109 5.31 -8.10 11.40
N THR A 110 5.75 -8.51 12.58
CA THR A 110 4.98 -8.56 13.83
C THR A 110 4.80 -7.20 14.50
N ILE A 111 5.56 -6.18 14.08
CA ILE A 111 5.50 -4.82 14.65
C ILE A 111 4.56 -3.95 13.80
N PRO A 112 3.58 -3.25 14.41
CA PRO A 112 2.76 -2.29 13.69
C PRO A 112 3.64 -1.18 13.11
N SER A 113 3.80 -1.13 11.79
CA SER A 113 4.45 -0.01 11.12
C SER A 113 3.39 0.97 10.65
N ILE A 114 3.48 2.21 11.14
CA ILE A 114 2.66 3.33 10.67
C ILE A 114 3.36 3.96 9.48
N GLY A 115 2.76 3.86 8.30
CA GLY A 115 3.24 4.55 7.12
C GLY A 115 2.99 6.06 7.22
N LYS A 116 3.86 6.87 6.63
CA LYS A 116 3.64 8.30 6.41
C LYS A 116 3.37 8.51 4.94
N TYR A 117 2.29 9.21 4.62
CA TYR A 117 2.00 9.55 3.23
C TYR A 117 2.06 11.04 2.97
N HIS A 118 2.31 11.38 1.72
CA HIS A 118 2.04 12.71 1.17
C HIS A 118 1.60 12.62 -0.28
N PHE A 119 0.93 13.66 -0.77
CA PHE A 119 0.68 13.86 -2.19
C PHE A 119 1.67 14.86 -2.77
N THR A 120 2.18 14.57 -3.96
CA THR A 120 2.96 15.52 -4.76
C THR A 120 2.03 16.45 -5.53
N GLU A 121 2.59 17.53 -6.09
CA GLU A 121 1.83 18.51 -6.88
C GLU A 121 1.11 17.89 -8.08
N ASP A 122 1.68 16.84 -8.69
CA ASP A 122 1.09 16.09 -9.81
C ASP A 122 0.04 15.05 -9.37
N GLY A 123 -0.23 14.93 -8.07
CA GLY A 123 -1.25 14.03 -7.52
C GLY A 123 -0.77 12.61 -7.24
N THR A 124 0.53 12.34 -7.31
CA THR A 124 1.10 11.04 -6.91
C THR A 124 1.01 10.86 -5.40
N PHE A 125 0.44 9.72 -4.97
CA PHE A 125 0.46 9.29 -3.58
C PHE A 125 1.81 8.65 -3.27
N VAL A 126 2.54 9.20 -2.29
CA VAL A 126 3.83 8.68 -1.85
C VAL A 126 3.69 8.16 -0.43
N LEU A 127 3.98 6.88 -0.21
CA LEU A 127 3.94 6.21 1.09
C LEU A 127 5.34 5.80 1.51
N LEU A 128 5.73 6.20 2.72
CA LEU A 128 6.99 5.85 3.36
C LEU A 128 6.70 5.01 4.60
N THR A 129 7.24 3.79 4.63
CA THR A 129 7.06 2.85 5.73
C THR A 129 8.43 2.43 6.25
N ALA A 130 8.70 2.67 7.53
CA ALA A 130 9.96 2.28 8.17
C ALA A 130 9.76 0.96 8.93
N TYR A 131 10.74 0.07 8.80
CA TYR A 131 10.85 -1.19 9.52
C TYR A 131 12.19 -1.21 10.27
N ASP A 132 12.38 -2.16 11.19
CA ASP A 132 13.60 -2.22 12.02
C ASP A 132 14.88 -2.36 11.17
N ARG A 133 14.79 -3.11 10.06
CA ARG A 133 15.95 -3.42 9.20
C ARG A 133 15.83 -2.93 7.76
N ALA A 134 14.69 -2.36 7.39
CA ALA A 134 14.39 -1.94 6.04
C ALA A 134 13.48 -0.71 6.03
N ALA A 135 13.33 -0.10 4.86
CA ALA A 135 12.28 0.88 4.62
C ALA A 135 11.63 0.57 3.27
N ALA A 136 10.32 0.81 3.17
CA ALA A 136 9.60 0.80 1.91
C ALA A 136 9.22 2.22 1.50
N GLU A 137 9.38 2.52 0.23
CA GLU A 137 8.80 3.69 -0.41
C GLU A 137 7.91 3.20 -1.55
N GLU A 138 6.65 3.62 -1.58
CA GLU A 138 5.72 3.36 -2.67
C GLU A 138 5.23 4.68 -3.26
N LYS A 139 5.12 4.72 -4.59
CA LYS A 139 4.52 5.83 -5.34
C LYS A 139 3.40 5.29 -6.20
N ILE A 140 2.20 5.81 -6.02
CA ILE A 140 0.99 5.34 -6.71
C ILE A 140 0.31 6.53 -7.37
N TRP A 141 -0.01 6.41 -8.65
CA TRP A 141 -0.74 7.44 -9.38
C TRP A 141 -1.69 6.84 -10.40
N PHE A 142 -2.73 7.58 -10.75
CA PHE A 142 -3.69 7.21 -11.78
C PHE A 142 -3.27 7.84 -13.11
N VAL A 143 -3.10 7.01 -14.14
CA VAL A 143 -2.94 7.49 -15.53
C VAL A 143 -4.30 7.90 -16.08
N ASN A 144 -5.34 7.16 -15.71
CA ASN A 144 -6.75 7.46 -15.94
C ASN A 144 -7.59 6.70 -14.88
N PRO A 145 -8.93 6.88 -14.83
CA PRO A 145 -9.78 6.24 -13.81
C PRO A 145 -9.72 4.69 -13.75
N ASN A 146 -9.23 4.03 -14.80
CA ASN A 146 -9.17 2.58 -14.95
C ASN A 146 -7.75 2.02 -15.05
N LEU A 147 -6.72 2.86 -14.94
CA LEU A 147 -5.32 2.47 -14.99
C LEU A 147 -4.53 3.23 -13.95
N ARG A 148 -4.01 2.51 -12.96
CA ARG A 148 -3.06 3.04 -11.99
C ARG A 148 -1.71 2.36 -12.10
N MET A 149 -0.68 3.11 -11.76
CA MET A 149 0.70 2.65 -11.75
C MET A 149 1.22 2.73 -10.34
N ARG A 150 2.11 1.81 -10.00
CA ARG A 150 2.82 1.81 -8.73
C ARG A 150 4.29 1.51 -8.95
N VAL A 151 5.15 2.30 -8.32
CA VAL A 151 6.57 2.00 -8.17
C VAL A 151 6.83 1.78 -6.68
N SER A 152 7.54 0.72 -6.33
CA SER A 152 7.95 0.49 -4.95
C SER A 152 9.44 0.16 -4.85
N LEU A 153 10.04 0.61 -3.75
CA LEU A 153 11.43 0.37 -3.40
C LEU A 153 11.49 -0.23 -2.01
N ILE A 154 12.23 -1.34 -1.87
CA ILE A 154 12.68 -1.83 -0.57
C ILE A 154 14.12 -1.38 -0.39
N LYS A 155 14.36 -0.63 0.68
CA LYS A 155 15.64 -0.02 1.01
C LYS A 155 16.23 -0.63 2.27
N THR A 156 17.55 -0.58 2.40
CA THR A 156 18.25 -0.91 3.64
C THR A 156 17.85 0.05 4.76
N SER A 157 18.03 -0.35 6.02
CA SER A 157 17.75 0.52 7.20
C SER A 157 18.53 1.85 7.19
N ALA A 158 19.68 1.91 6.53
CA ALA A 158 20.45 3.14 6.32
C ALA A 158 19.85 4.07 5.23
N GLY A 159 18.80 3.64 4.53
CA GLY A 159 18.02 4.41 3.56
C GLY A 159 18.68 4.67 2.20
N SER A 160 19.99 4.47 2.07
CA SER A 160 20.74 4.73 0.84
C SER A 160 20.82 3.54 -0.12
N GLY A 161 20.77 2.31 0.40
CA GLY A 161 20.83 1.10 -0.43
C GLY A 161 19.44 0.69 -0.88
N VAL A 162 19.23 0.54 -2.19
CA VAL A 162 18.01 -0.06 -2.75
C VAL A 162 18.27 -1.56 -2.94
N LEU A 163 17.47 -2.39 -2.27
CA LEU A 163 17.56 -3.85 -2.35
C LEU A 163 16.67 -4.41 -3.45
N THR A 164 15.46 -3.88 -3.55
CA THR A 164 14.47 -4.30 -4.55
C THR A 164 13.78 -3.09 -5.12
N ALA A 165 13.58 -3.08 -6.44
CA ALA A 165 12.77 -2.10 -7.14
C ALA A 165 11.66 -2.82 -7.92
N SER A 166 10.42 -2.41 -7.74
CA SER A 166 9.27 -3.01 -8.40
C SER A 166 8.44 -1.96 -9.14
N PHE A 167 7.88 -2.37 -10.26
CA PHE A 167 6.89 -1.62 -11.02
C PHE A 167 5.63 -2.46 -11.19
N SER A 168 4.47 -1.86 -10.99
CA SER A 168 3.17 -2.48 -11.18
C SER A 168 2.28 -1.62 -12.07
N SER A 169 1.65 -2.24 -13.04
CA SER A 169 0.55 -1.67 -13.81
C SER A 169 -0.74 -2.39 -13.45
N GLU A 170 -1.76 -1.63 -13.08
CA GLU A 170 -2.97 -2.16 -12.48
C GLU A 170 -4.19 -1.61 -13.24
N ILE A 171 -4.95 -2.51 -13.87
CA ILE A 171 -6.10 -2.19 -14.73
C ILE A 171 -7.38 -2.58 -13.99
N ARG A 172 -8.36 -1.68 -13.98
CA ARG A 172 -9.67 -1.95 -13.36
C ARG A 172 -10.40 -3.07 -14.11
N SER A 173 -10.92 -4.06 -13.37
CA SER A 173 -11.72 -5.16 -13.92
C SER A 173 -13.22 -4.93 -13.79
#